data_AF-A0A1I3Y450-F1
#
_entry.id   AF-A0A1I3Y450-F1
#
_cell.length_a   1.000
_cell.length_b   1.000
_cell.length_c   1.000
_cell.angle_alpha   90.00
_cell.angle_beta   90.00
_cell.angle_gamma   90.00
#
_symmetry.space_group_name_H-M   'P 1'
#
loop_
_entity.id
_entity.type
_entity.pdbx_description
1 polymer ?
#
loop_
_entity_poly.entity_id
_entity_poly.type
_entity_poly.pdbx_seq_one_letter_code
_entity_poly.pdbx_strand_id
1 'polypeptide(L)'
;MCDRRAALAALLAPTTALLAPTALLALVALPALAEPATVQAQPLDLPFRVTAMRGPGSEVALAVATSGLLPVARAGAGADPKRGSKADEGPRPVVVVWGEGGGAVIDLDGERLRTTLVGSEAIEGFAAAETPRGAVPGSRMAQDGPLRAYLTGPTRALGGAPGRETIHAAGLTIRERQPIGVTAEPKAVPVATATLTPGPDQVFAGRAPRIATLDGRPAVIAVTVQGPAESSLVVAAKEKDAGWSLTARTPPQAGSAPLSVAGIAAFSGAGSEIAAVRTTEGGGELQLWRPSGSTLTQAGAWSGYAGPDAGEAASLAAVLPGEPASLVLPLAGRNALAVLSLKGGALVERLRIPLPAPAAHGVAALSPQKVLVGLADGRLAAATVAP
;
A
#
# COMPACT_ATOMS: atom_id res chain seq x y z
N MET A 1 19.71 65.79 -10.48
CA MET A 1 20.77 66.56 -9.79
C MET A 1 21.94 65.63 -9.62
N CYS A 2 23.10 66.00 -10.17
CA CYS A 2 24.22 65.08 -10.43
C CYS A 2 25.44 65.41 -9.56
N ASP A 3 26.34 64.43 -9.46
CA ASP A 3 27.80 64.49 -9.24
C ASP A 3 28.47 65.76 -8.66
N ARG A 4 29.43 65.54 -7.74
CA ARG A 4 30.88 65.64 -8.08
C ARG A 4 31.81 65.51 -6.87
N ARG A 5 32.87 64.70 -7.04
CA ARG A 5 34.32 64.91 -6.75
C ARG A 5 35.01 63.53 -6.83
N ALA A 6 35.83 63.18 -7.82
CA ALA A 6 37.05 63.81 -8.37
C ALA A 6 38.16 63.95 -7.30
N ALA A 7 39.44 63.56 -7.51
CA ALA A 7 40.13 62.98 -8.68
C ALA A 7 41.24 61.99 -8.16
N LEU A 8 42.39 61.64 -8.77
CA LEU A 8 43.17 62.13 -9.93
C LEU A 8 44.22 61.04 -10.36
N ALA A 9 45.08 61.39 -11.33
CA ALA A 9 46.40 60.80 -11.66
C ALA A 9 46.48 59.47 -12.44
N ALA A 10 46.92 59.59 -13.70
CA ALA A 10 47.46 58.53 -14.54
C ALA A 10 48.97 58.78 -14.78
N LEU A 11 49.74 57.76 -15.18
CA LEU A 11 50.57 57.75 -16.41
C LEU A 11 51.63 56.61 -16.45
N LEU A 12 51.84 56.12 -17.68
CA LEU A 12 53.05 55.51 -18.25
C LEU A 12 53.46 54.06 -17.89
N ALA A 13 53.46 53.24 -18.95
CA ALA A 13 54.26 52.02 -19.18
C ALA A 13 55.72 52.41 -19.59
N PRO A 14 56.64 51.53 -20.06
CA PRO A 14 56.54 50.08 -20.32
C PRO A 14 57.78 49.24 -19.86
N THR A 15 57.72 47.90 -19.95
CA THR A 15 58.78 47.07 -20.59
C THR A 15 58.44 45.58 -20.68
N THR A 16 59.10 44.90 -21.60
CA THR A 16 58.98 43.49 -21.99
C THR A 16 59.79 42.52 -21.11
N ALA A 17 59.27 41.31 -20.85
CA ALA A 17 60.09 40.13 -20.63
C ALA A 17 59.33 38.84 -21.03
N LEU A 18 59.97 37.98 -21.83
CA LEU A 18 59.50 36.63 -22.14
C LEU A 18 59.67 35.72 -20.92
N LEU A 19 58.76 34.76 -20.71
CA LEU A 19 59.08 33.44 -20.14
C LEU A 19 58.02 32.40 -20.56
N ALA A 20 58.44 31.14 -20.68
CA ALA A 20 57.77 30.10 -21.47
C ALA A 20 56.66 29.33 -20.70
N PRO A 21 55.73 28.65 -21.41
CA PRO A 21 54.66 27.89 -20.79
C PRO A 21 55.11 26.47 -20.36
N THR A 22 55.27 26.24 -19.07
CA THR A 22 55.47 24.88 -18.52
C THR A 22 54.14 24.18 -18.32
N ALA A 23 53.55 23.68 -19.41
CA ALA A 23 52.31 22.90 -19.38
C ALA A 23 52.57 21.50 -18.79
N LEU A 24 52.53 21.40 -17.45
CA LEU A 24 52.65 20.13 -16.75
C LEU A 24 51.34 19.33 -16.91
N LEU A 25 51.32 18.43 -17.90
CA LEU A 25 50.23 17.47 -18.08
C LEU A 25 50.21 16.46 -16.91
N ALA A 26 49.53 16.81 -15.83
CA ALA A 26 49.14 15.87 -14.80
C ALA A 26 48.03 14.97 -15.35
N LEU A 27 48.40 13.79 -15.87
CA LEU A 27 47.45 12.69 -16.07
C LEU A 27 46.95 12.23 -14.69
N VAL A 28 45.91 12.88 -14.18
CA VAL A 28 45.12 12.37 -13.08
C VAL A 28 44.34 11.17 -13.63
N ALA A 29 44.83 9.97 -13.33
CA ALA A 29 44.07 8.75 -13.50
C ALA A 29 42.87 8.79 -12.56
N LEU A 30 41.74 9.31 -13.06
CA LEU A 30 40.47 9.25 -12.36
C LEU A 30 40.14 7.78 -12.12
N PRO A 31 39.99 7.31 -10.87
CA PRO A 31 39.42 6.00 -10.63
C PRO A 31 38.01 6.02 -11.21
N ALA A 32 37.69 5.07 -12.07
CA ALA A 32 36.32 4.90 -12.54
C ALA A 32 35.45 4.61 -11.32
N LEU A 33 34.67 5.60 -10.87
CA LEU A 33 33.57 5.35 -9.97
C LEU A 33 32.65 4.38 -10.69
N ALA A 34 32.60 3.13 -10.23
CA ALA A 34 31.52 2.24 -10.57
C ALA A 34 30.22 2.96 -10.19
N GLU A 35 29.36 3.22 -11.18
CA GLU A 35 28.03 3.77 -10.89
C GLU A 35 27.35 2.85 -9.87
N PRO A 36 26.76 3.40 -8.79
CA PRO A 36 26.01 2.58 -7.86
C PRO A 36 24.88 1.92 -8.65
N ALA A 37 24.89 0.58 -8.70
CA ALA A 37 23.94 -0.20 -9.50
C ALA A 37 22.52 0.28 -9.22
N THR A 38 21.93 1.00 -10.17
CA THR A 38 20.67 1.70 -9.92
C THR A 38 19.58 0.65 -9.71
N VAL A 39 18.92 0.71 -8.55
CA VAL A 39 17.82 -0.21 -8.26
C VAL A 39 16.62 0.20 -9.11
N GLN A 40 16.39 -0.56 -10.18
CA GLN A 40 15.32 -0.31 -11.15
C GLN A 40 14.22 -1.36 -11.01
N ALA A 41 12.97 -0.94 -11.25
CA ALA A 41 11.88 -1.88 -11.41
C ALA A 41 11.92 -2.51 -12.81
N GLN A 42 12.09 -3.84 -12.87
CA GLN A 42 12.14 -4.61 -14.12
C GLN A 42 10.72 -5.08 -14.49
N PRO A 43 10.21 -4.78 -15.70
CA PRO A 43 8.96 -5.34 -16.18
C PRO A 43 9.00 -6.88 -16.21
N LEU A 44 7.92 -7.53 -15.77
CA LEU A 44 7.68 -8.94 -16.04
C LEU A 44 6.98 -9.06 -17.38
N ASP A 45 7.38 -10.06 -18.17
CA ASP A 45 6.68 -10.43 -19.38
C ASP A 45 5.39 -11.20 -19.02
N LEU A 46 4.24 -10.65 -19.42
CA LEU A 46 2.91 -11.21 -19.22
C LEU A 46 2.15 -11.12 -20.56
N PRO A 47 1.44 -12.17 -20.98
CA PRO A 47 0.77 -12.20 -22.29
C PRO A 47 -0.54 -11.39 -22.34
N PHE A 48 -0.78 -10.51 -21.34
CA PHE A 48 -1.98 -9.68 -21.21
C PHE A 48 -1.64 -8.37 -20.49
N ARG A 49 -2.49 -7.34 -20.65
CA ARG A 49 -2.37 -6.08 -19.90
C ARG A 49 -3.02 -6.22 -18.53
N VAL A 50 -2.26 -5.94 -17.47
CA VAL A 50 -2.76 -5.87 -16.09
C VAL A 50 -3.62 -4.62 -15.92
N THR A 51 -4.88 -4.81 -15.51
CA THR A 51 -5.79 -3.72 -15.12
C THR A 51 -6.10 -3.73 -13.62
N ALA A 52 -5.77 -4.82 -12.92
CA ALA A 52 -5.90 -4.95 -11.47
C ALA A 52 -4.84 -5.88 -10.86
N MET A 53 -4.40 -5.55 -9.64
CA MET A 53 -3.54 -6.39 -8.81
C MET A 53 -4.11 -6.55 -7.39
N ARG A 54 -3.80 -7.68 -6.75
CA ARG A 54 -4.06 -7.96 -5.33
C ARG A 54 -2.82 -8.57 -4.67
N GLY A 55 -2.40 -7.96 -3.55
CA GLY A 55 -1.27 -8.44 -2.76
C GLY A 55 -1.64 -9.52 -1.75
N PRO A 56 -0.65 -10.06 -1.00
CA PRO A 56 -0.89 -10.96 0.11
C PRO A 56 -1.84 -10.35 1.15
N GLY A 57 -2.63 -11.20 1.81
CA GLY A 57 -3.68 -10.77 2.76
C GLY A 57 -4.95 -10.22 2.11
N SER A 58 -5.05 -10.21 0.78
CA SER A 58 -6.35 -10.06 0.08
C SER A 58 -7.09 -11.39 0.01
N GLU A 59 -8.43 -11.34 -0.09
CA GLU A 59 -9.24 -12.57 -0.22
C GLU A 59 -8.93 -13.33 -1.53
N VAL A 60 -8.65 -12.62 -2.63
CA VAL A 60 -8.19 -13.26 -3.88
C VAL A 60 -6.88 -14.01 -3.68
N ALA A 61 -5.88 -13.39 -3.05
CA ALA A 61 -4.60 -14.04 -2.79
C ALA A 61 -4.76 -15.26 -1.87
N LEU A 62 -5.59 -15.15 -0.83
CA LEU A 62 -5.85 -16.25 0.11
C LEU A 62 -6.63 -17.40 -0.55
N ALA A 63 -7.66 -17.10 -1.34
CA ALA A 63 -8.44 -18.08 -2.08
C ALA A 63 -7.56 -18.81 -3.11
N VAL A 64 -6.73 -18.08 -3.87
CA VAL A 64 -5.76 -18.67 -4.79
C VAL A 64 -4.74 -19.55 -4.05
N ALA A 65 -4.13 -19.06 -2.96
CA ALA A 65 -3.14 -19.81 -2.20
C ALA A 65 -3.69 -21.09 -1.54
N THR A 66 -5.00 -21.17 -1.30
CA THR A 66 -5.67 -22.34 -0.69
C THR A 66 -6.44 -23.21 -1.70
N SER A 67 -6.67 -22.74 -2.92
CA SER A 67 -7.43 -23.44 -3.98
C SER A 67 -6.77 -24.72 -4.53
N GLY A 68 -5.48 -24.94 -4.27
CA GLY A 68 -4.70 -26.01 -4.91
C GLY A 68 -4.30 -25.73 -6.36
N LEU A 69 -4.63 -24.55 -6.93
CA LEU A 69 -4.21 -24.16 -8.28
C LEU A 69 -2.69 -23.99 -8.41
N LEU A 70 -2.01 -23.62 -7.31
CA LEU A 70 -0.56 -23.48 -7.32
C LEU A 70 0.11 -24.85 -7.17
N PRO A 71 1.12 -25.17 -8.00
CA PRO A 71 1.85 -26.42 -7.86
C PRO A 71 2.53 -26.43 -6.50
N VAL A 72 2.03 -27.30 -5.62
CA VAL A 72 2.65 -27.60 -4.32
C VAL A 72 4.06 -28.07 -4.62
N ALA A 73 5.03 -27.19 -4.38
CA ALA A 73 6.43 -27.56 -4.43
C ALA A 73 6.63 -28.65 -3.37
N ARG A 74 6.67 -29.90 -3.81
CA ARG A 74 6.98 -31.05 -2.94
C ARG A 74 8.29 -30.69 -2.24
N ALA A 75 8.26 -30.59 -0.92
CA ALA A 75 9.48 -30.60 -0.13
C ALA A 75 10.31 -31.80 -0.62
N GLY A 76 11.59 -31.55 -0.92
CA GLY A 76 12.41 -32.49 -1.68
C GLY A 76 12.34 -33.91 -1.11
N ALA A 77 12.31 -34.92 -1.98
CA ALA A 77 12.11 -36.32 -1.64
C ALA A 77 13.33 -36.96 -0.93
N GLY A 78 13.74 -36.37 0.19
CA GLY A 78 14.93 -36.69 0.98
C GLY A 78 14.89 -36.10 2.39
N ALA A 79 13.71 -35.78 2.92
CA ALA A 79 13.54 -35.33 4.30
C ALA A 79 13.19 -36.52 5.21
N ASP A 80 14.11 -36.83 6.13
CA ASP A 80 13.85 -37.70 7.28
C ASP A 80 12.59 -37.21 8.04
N PRO A 81 11.56 -38.06 8.24
CA PRO A 81 10.31 -37.65 8.90
C PRO A 81 10.48 -37.19 10.36
N LYS A 82 11.65 -37.38 10.98
CA LYS A 82 11.97 -36.81 12.30
C LYS A 82 12.49 -35.38 12.26
N ARG A 83 12.91 -34.87 11.09
CA ARG A 83 13.39 -33.50 10.94
C ARG A 83 12.30 -32.62 10.33
N GLY A 84 11.20 -32.47 11.05
CA GLY A 84 10.13 -31.55 10.70
C GLY A 84 10.71 -30.15 10.48
N SER A 85 10.74 -29.70 9.23
CA SER A 85 10.94 -28.29 8.93
C SER A 85 9.80 -27.53 9.60
N LYS A 86 10.12 -26.51 10.39
CA LYS A 86 9.19 -25.41 10.66
C LYS A 86 8.91 -24.73 9.32
N ALA A 87 8.00 -25.30 8.53
CA ALA A 87 7.37 -24.59 7.45
C ALA A 87 6.57 -23.46 8.11
N ASP A 88 6.71 -22.23 7.61
CA ASP A 88 5.91 -21.11 8.09
C ASP A 88 4.44 -21.51 8.12
N GLU A 89 3.82 -21.38 9.29
CA GLU A 89 2.50 -21.92 9.59
C GLU A 89 1.42 -21.00 9.02
N GLY A 90 1.33 -20.96 7.69
CA GLY A 90 0.42 -20.08 6.94
C GLY A 90 0.45 -20.31 5.43
N PRO A 91 -0.53 -19.76 4.70
CA PRO A 91 -0.53 -19.77 3.24
C PRO A 91 0.66 -18.96 2.70
N ARG A 92 1.30 -19.45 1.63
CA ARG A 92 2.43 -18.74 1.00
C ARG A 92 2.01 -17.33 0.55
N PRO A 93 2.85 -16.29 0.69
CA PRO A 93 2.58 -14.99 0.10
C PRO A 93 2.47 -15.09 -1.42
N VAL A 94 1.35 -14.63 -1.97
CA VAL A 94 1.10 -14.60 -3.42
C VAL A 94 0.53 -13.25 -3.83
N VAL A 95 0.85 -12.84 -5.05
CA VAL A 95 0.27 -11.67 -5.71
C VAL A 95 -0.54 -12.17 -6.90
N VAL A 96 -1.76 -11.68 -7.05
CA VAL A 96 -2.65 -12.05 -8.16
C VAL A 96 -2.89 -10.82 -9.03
N VAL A 97 -2.67 -10.96 -10.33
CA VAL A 97 -2.87 -9.90 -11.34
C VAL A 97 -3.77 -10.39 -12.45
N TRP A 98 -4.52 -9.47 -13.05
CA TRP A 98 -5.36 -9.78 -14.21
C TRP A 98 -5.69 -8.54 -15.03
N GLY A 99 -6.22 -8.78 -16.22
CA GLY A 99 -6.84 -7.77 -17.06
C GLY A 99 -7.28 -8.34 -18.39
N GLU A 100 -7.07 -7.59 -19.47
CA GLU A 100 -7.59 -7.93 -20.80
C GLU A 100 -6.94 -9.19 -21.37
N GLY A 101 -7.68 -10.30 -21.37
CA GLY A 101 -7.27 -11.57 -21.98
C GLY A 101 -6.56 -12.56 -21.05
N GLY A 102 -6.41 -12.29 -19.74
CA GLY A 102 -5.83 -13.28 -18.84
C GLY A 102 -5.59 -12.85 -17.40
N GLY A 103 -5.07 -13.81 -16.62
CA GLY A 103 -4.63 -13.64 -15.26
C GLY A 103 -3.33 -14.37 -14.96
N ALA A 104 -2.68 -13.98 -13.87
CA ALA A 104 -1.49 -14.64 -13.37
C ALA A 104 -1.40 -14.55 -11.84
N VAL A 105 -0.77 -15.57 -11.27
CA VAL A 105 -0.36 -15.61 -9.86
C VAL A 105 1.16 -15.58 -9.84
N ILE A 106 1.71 -14.63 -9.08
CA ILE A 106 3.14 -14.48 -8.87
C ILE A 106 3.44 -14.87 -7.44
N ASP A 107 4.34 -15.84 -7.28
CA ASP A 107 4.86 -16.28 -5.99
C ASP A 107 6.40 -16.34 -6.02
N LEU A 108 6.99 -16.75 -4.90
CA LEU A 108 8.44 -16.90 -4.76
C LEU A 108 8.84 -18.37 -4.70
N ASP A 109 9.81 -18.73 -5.55
CA ASP A 109 10.56 -19.98 -5.48
C ASP A 109 12.00 -19.64 -5.03
N GLY A 110 12.21 -19.68 -3.71
CA GLY A 110 13.37 -19.04 -3.08
C GLY A 110 13.35 -17.53 -3.28
N GLU A 111 14.37 -16.97 -3.93
CA GLU A 111 14.46 -15.54 -4.27
C GLU A 111 13.92 -15.21 -5.66
N ARG A 112 13.56 -16.23 -6.46
CA ARG A 112 13.10 -16.07 -7.84
C ARG A 112 11.59 -15.88 -7.88
N LEU A 113 11.14 -14.95 -8.71
CA LEU A 113 9.72 -14.81 -9.02
C LEU A 113 9.30 -15.95 -9.94
N ARG A 114 8.18 -16.58 -9.60
CA ARG A 114 7.54 -17.62 -10.39
C ARG A 114 6.15 -17.13 -10.78
N THR A 115 5.85 -17.21 -12.09
CA THR A 115 4.57 -16.78 -12.66
C THR A 115 3.78 -18.00 -13.09
N THR A 116 2.59 -18.18 -12.52
CA THR A 116 1.62 -19.20 -12.95
C THR A 116 0.48 -18.50 -13.67
N LEU A 117 0.29 -18.76 -14.96
CA LEU A 117 -0.83 -18.21 -15.72
C LEU A 117 -2.15 -18.87 -15.30
N VAL A 118 -3.23 -18.09 -15.26
CA VAL A 118 -4.57 -18.52 -14.86
C VAL A 118 -5.58 -18.00 -15.88
N GLY A 119 -6.54 -18.85 -16.27
CA GLY A 119 -7.61 -18.46 -17.19
C GLY A 119 -8.48 -17.34 -16.64
N SER A 120 -9.01 -16.48 -17.51
CA SER A 120 -9.84 -15.34 -17.13
C SER A 120 -11.04 -15.73 -16.26
N GLU A 121 -11.76 -16.80 -16.63
CA GLU A 121 -12.93 -17.31 -15.89
C GLU A 121 -12.62 -17.64 -14.42
N ALA A 122 -11.45 -18.22 -14.14
CA ALA A 122 -11.04 -18.54 -12.78
C ALA A 122 -10.74 -17.27 -11.97
N ILE A 123 -10.12 -16.25 -12.59
CA ILE A 123 -9.93 -14.96 -11.92
C ILE A 123 -11.24 -14.21 -11.74
N GLU A 124 -12.16 -14.23 -12.70
CA GLU A 124 -13.49 -13.62 -12.55
C GLU A 124 -14.23 -14.23 -11.35
N GLY A 125 -14.14 -15.55 -11.14
CA GLY A 125 -14.63 -16.22 -9.94
C GLY A 125 -14.00 -15.69 -8.64
N PHE A 126 -12.68 -15.55 -8.58
CA PHE A 126 -12.01 -15.00 -7.40
C PHE A 126 -12.31 -13.51 -7.17
N ALA A 127 -12.34 -12.70 -8.23
CA ALA A 127 -12.64 -11.27 -8.17
C ALA A 127 -14.08 -11.02 -7.73
N ALA A 128 -15.05 -11.83 -8.20
CA ALA A 128 -16.42 -11.79 -7.72
C ALA A 128 -16.53 -12.13 -6.22
N ALA A 129 -15.69 -13.04 -5.71
CA ALA A 129 -15.65 -13.40 -4.29
C ALA A 129 -15.17 -12.26 -3.37
N GLU A 130 -14.46 -11.23 -3.89
CA GLU A 130 -14.12 -10.05 -3.08
C GLU A 130 -15.34 -9.22 -2.66
N THR A 131 -16.44 -9.30 -3.40
CA THR A 131 -17.67 -8.52 -3.17
C THR A 131 -18.78 -9.45 -2.67
N PRO A 132 -18.85 -9.76 -1.35
CA PRO A 132 -19.86 -10.69 -0.83
C PRO A 132 -21.28 -10.15 -1.03
N ARG A 133 -22.27 -11.05 -1.08
CA ARG A 133 -23.68 -10.68 -1.29
C ARG A 133 -24.14 -9.61 -0.28
N GLY A 134 -24.66 -8.50 -0.80
CA GLY A 134 -25.11 -7.35 -0.02
C GLY A 134 -24.03 -6.28 0.22
N ALA A 135 -22.79 -6.52 -0.19
CA ALA A 135 -21.76 -5.49 -0.23
C ALA A 135 -22.02 -4.44 -1.31
N VAL A 136 -21.41 -3.26 -1.17
CA VAL A 136 -21.46 -2.20 -2.19
C VAL A 136 -20.70 -2.67 -3.44
N PRO A 137 -21.26 -2.53 -4.67
CA PRO A 137 -20.58 -2.92 -5.90
C PRO A 137 -19.20 -2.28 -6.05
N GLY A 138 -18.19 -3.10 -6.38
CA GLY A 138 -16.80 -2.62 -6.52
C GLY A 138 -16.11 -2.23 -5.21
N SER A 139 -16.70 -2.58 -4.05
CA SER A 139 -16.01 -2.65 -2.76
C SER A 139 -15.49 -4.06 -2.51
N ARG A 140 -14.48 -4.19 -1.64
CA ARG A 140 -13.81 -5.44 -1.30
C ARG A 140 -14.03 -5.75 0.18
N MET A 141 -14.18 -7.04 0.49
CA MET A 141 -14.12 -7.57 1.84
C MET A 141 -12.67 -7.63 2.33
N ALA A 142 -12.47 -7.33 3.61
CA ALA A 142 -11.29 -7.73 4.37
C ALA A 142 -11.61 -8.98 5.20
N GLN A 143 -10.64 -9.88 5.34
CA GLN A 143 -10.73 -11.08 6.16
C GLN A 143 -9.45 -11.25 6.99
N ASP A 144 -9.61 -11.59 8.26
CA ASP A 144 -8.52 -11.98 9.15
C ASP A 144 -9.05 -12.99 10.18
N GLY A 145 -8.51 -14.21 10.16
CA GLY A 145 -8.97 -15.33 10.99
C GLY A 145 -10.50 -15.53 11.00
N PRO A 146 -11.17 -15.35 12.15
CA PRO A 146 -12.64 -15.49 12.26
C PRO A 146 -13.43 -14.25 11.78
N LEU A 147 -12.75 -13.13 11.48
CA LEU A 147 -13.37 -11.85 11.15
C LEU A 147 -13.45 -11.61 9.65
N ARG A 148 -14.58 -11.02 9.23
CA ARG A 148 -14.83 -10.48 7.90
C ARG A 148 -15.43 -9.09 8.04
N ALA A 149 -14.98 -8.14 7.23
CA ALA A 149 -15.51 -6.78 7.20
C ALA A 149 -15.74 -6.31 5.76
N TYR A 150 -16.89 -5.73 5.45
CA TYR A 150 -17.22 -5.21 4.13
C TYR A 150 -18.22 -4.05 4.19
N LEU A 151 -18.19 -3.21 3.15
CA LEU A 151 -19.07 -2.05 3.02
C LEU A 151 -20.45 -2.47 2.50
N THR A 152 -21.53 -1.95 3.07
CA THR A 152 -22.91 -2.39 2.85
C THR A 152 -23.88 -1.21 2.70
N GLY A 153 -25.03 -1.46 2.05
CA GLY A 153 -26.08 -0.45 1.86
C GLY A 153 -25.63 0.63 0.86
N PRO A 154 -25.62 0.35 -0.46
CA PRO A 154 -25.20 1.32 -1.47
C PRO A 154 -26.05 2.59 -1.40
N THR A 155 -25.40 3.75 -1.32
CA THR A 155 -26.05 5.05 -1.17
C THR A 155 -25.40 6.13 -2.03
N ARG A 156 -26.19 7.16 -2.36
CA ARG A 156 -25.80 8.34 -3.14
C ARG A 156 -26.01 9.64 -2.34
N ALA A 157 -26.16 9.53 -1.01
CA ALA A 157 -26.64 10.62 -0.13
C ALA A 157 -25.79 11.91 -0.17
N LEU A 158 -24.49 11.83 -0.48
CA LEU A 158 -23.62 13.01 -0.60
C LEU A 158 -23.46 13.52 -2.05
N GLY A 159 -24.13 12.89 -3.01
CA GLY A 159 -23.91 13.12 -4.43
C GLY A 159 -22.55 12.60 -4.92
N GLY A 160 -22.32 12.73 -6.22
CA GLY A 160 -21.01 12.58 -6.85
C GLY A 160 -20.65 13.85 -7.60
N ALA A 161 -19.38 14.01 -7.97
CA ALA A 161 -18.99 15.06 -8.91
C ALA A 161 -19.76 14.86 -10.25
N PRO A 162 -20.15 15.92 -10.97
CA PRO A 162 -20.86 15.78 -12.24
C PRO A 162 -20.14 14.82 -13.21
N GLY A 163 -20.83 13.77 -13.65
CA GLY A 163 -20.25 12.72 -14.51
C GLY A 163 -19.49 11.60 -13.79
N ARG A 164 -19.35 11.63 -12.45
CA ARG A 164 -18.80 10.54 -11.63
C ARG A 164 -19.85 10.06 -10.62
N GLU A 165 -20.57 9.00 -10.99
CA GLU A 165 -21.56 8.36 -10.10
C GLU A 165 -20.86 7.50 -9.03
N THR A 166 -20.33 8.15 -7.99
CA THR A 166 -19.69 7.47 -6.86
C THR A 166 -20.75 6.80 -5.98
N ILE A 167 -20.71 5.48 -5.88
CA ILE A 167 -21.54 4.72 -4.94
C ILE A 167 -20.80 4.63 -3.60
N HIS A 168 -21.42 5.14 -2.55
CA HIS A 168 -20.93 5.08 -1.17
C HIS A 168 -21.65 3.99 -0.37
N ALA A 169 -21.24 3.75 0.87
CA ALA A 169 -21.88 2.78 1.76
C ALA A 169 -22.53 3.43 2.98
N ALA A 170 -23.78 3.06 3.26
CA ALA A 170 -24.50 3.50 4.46
C ALA A 170 -24.04 2.78 5.73
N GLY A 171 -23.37 1.62 5.62
CA GLY A 171 -22.86 0.90 6.79
C GLY A 171 -21.63 0.04 6.53
N LEU A 172 -20.85 -0.18 7.58
CA LEU A 172 -19.75 -1.14 7.65
C LEU A 172 -20.26 -2.41 8.35
N THR A 173 -20.36 -3.51 7.62
CA THR A 173 -20.79 -4.80 8.20
C THR A 173 -19.57 -5.63 8.60
N ILE A 174 -19.56 -6.05 9.86
CA ILE A 174 -18.53 -6.89 10.48
C ILE A 174 -19.20 -8.23 10.85
N ARG A 175 -18.55 -9.34 10.49
CA ARG A 175 -19.01 -10.70 10.77
C ARG A 175 -17.90 -11.46 11.47
N GLU A 176 -18.23 -12.09 12.59
CA GLU A 176 -17.29 -12.76 13.49
C GLU A 176 -17.76 -14.20 13.74
N ARG A 177 -17.00 -15.18 13.21
CA ARG A 177 -17.23 -16.60 13.50
C ARG A 177 -16.97 -16.86 14.98
N GLN A 178 -18.01 -17.32 15.69
CA GLN A 178 -17.92 -17.65 17.11
C GLN A 178 -17.30 -19.05 17.30
N PRO A 179 -16.54 -19.28 18.38
CA PRO A 179 -16.07 -20.62 18.72
C PRO A 179 -17.25 -21.55 19.02
N ILE A 180 -17.20 -22.78 18.51
CA ILE A 180 -18.00 -23.90 19.02
C ILE A 180 -17.05 -24.78 19.83
N GLY A 181 -17.48 -25.26 21.00
CA GLY A 181 -16.83 -26.41 21.64
C GLY A 181 -16.91 -27.67 20.77
N VAL A 182 -16.10 -28.68 21.06
CA VAL A 182 -16.13 -29.94 20.31
C VAL A 182 -17.49 -30.61 20.49
N THR A 183 -18.23 -30.81 19.40
CA THR A 183 -19.52 -31.54 19.40
C THR A 183 -19.41 -32.84 18.61
N ALA A 184 -20.07 -33.90 19.09
CA ALA A 184 -20.09 -35.20 18.42
C ALA A 184 -20.81 -35.16 17.04
N GLU A 185 -21.70 -34.19 16.85
CA GLU A 185 -22.40 -33.93 15.59
C GLU A 185 -21.81 -32.69 14.90
N PRO A 186 -21.72 -32.66 13.55
CA PRO A 186 -21.35 -31.45 12.80
C PRO A 186 -22.37 -30.33 12.99
N LYS A 187 -21.98 -29.24 13.65
CA LYS A 187 -22.82 -28.05 13.85
C LYS A 187 -22.34 -26.87 13.01
N ALA A 188 -23.27 -26.09 12.48
CA ALA A 188 -22.95 -24.87 11.75
C ALA A 188 -22.30 -23.83 12.69
N VAL A 189 -21.17 -23.27 12.28
CA VAL A 189 -20.43 -22.25 13.05
C VAL A 189 -21.29 -21.00 13.20
N PRO A 190 -21.66 -20.57 14.43
CA PRO A 190 -22.42 -19.35 14.63
C PRO A 190 -21.59 -18.14 14.15
N VAL A 191 -22.27 -17.15 13.57
CA VAL A 191 -21.63 -15.93 13.09
C VAL A 191 -22.35 -14.73 13.68
N ALA A 192 -21.70 -14.06 14.63
CA ALA A 192 -22.15 -12.75 15.08
C ALA A 192 -22.01 -11.75 13.93
N THR A 193 -23.02 -10.91 13.73
CA THR A 193 -23.03 -9.88 12.68
C THR A 193 -23.40 -8.54 13.31
N ALA A 194 -22.61 -7.51 13.03
CA ALA A 194 -22.88 -6.13 13.41
C ALA A 194 -22.74 -5.24 12.18
N THR A 195 -23.64 -4.28 12.01
CA THR A 195 -23.55 -3.27 10.96
C THR A 195 -23.48 -1.90 11.61
N LEU A 196 -22.35 -1.22 11.43
CA LEU A 196 -22.07 0.09 12.01
C LEU A 196 -22.47 1.18 11.03
N THR A 197 -23.04 2.27 11.53
CA THR A 197 -23.31 3.50 10.78
C THR A 197 -22.16 4.49 10.94
N PRO A 198 -21.80 5.29 9.92
CA PRO A 198 -20.65 6.19 9.97
C PRO A 198 -20.86 7.40 10.89
N GLY A 199 -22.11 7.87 11.01
CA GLY A 199 -22.51 9.08 11.72
C GLY A 199 -23.62 9.82 10.96
N PRO A 200 -24.21 10.88 11.54
CA PRO A 200 -25.09 11.78 10.79
C PRO A 200 -24.32 12.46 9.65
N ASP A 201 -24.98 12.68 8.51
CA ASP A 201 -24.45 13.38 7.32
C ASP A 201 -23.14 12.80 6.74
N GLN A 202 -22.86 11.54 7.06
CA GLN A 202 -21.67 10.82 6.61
C GLN A 202 -22.04 9.51 5.90
N VAL A 203 -21.13 9.06 5.06
CA VAL A 203 -21.17 7.73 4.43
C VAL A 203 -19.79 7.08 4.55
N PHE A 204 -19.72 5.75 4.57
CA PHE A 204 -18.45 5.07 4.37
C PHE A 204 -18.00 5.22 2.91
N ALA A 205 -16.71 5.41 2.73
CA ALA A 205 -16.04 5.63 1.46
C ALA A 205 -14.80 4.74 1.33
N GLY A 206 -14.10 4.90 0.21
CA GLY A 206 -13.09 3.94 -0.22
C GLY A 206 -13.72 2.61 -0.65
N ARG A 207 -12.87 1.67 -1.04
CA ARG A 207 -13.29 0.38 -1.62
C ARG A 207 -12.83 -0.84 -0.81
N ALA A 208 -12.26 -0.65 0.38
CA ALA A 208 -11.89 -1.76 1.28
C ALA A 208 -11.71 -1.24 2.72
N PRO A 209 -12.42 -1.80 3.72
CA PRO A 209 -11.94 -1.72 5.09
C PRO A 209 -10.62 -2.54 5.22
N ARG A 210 -9.93 -2.39 6.34
CA ARG A 210 -8.77 -3.22 6.72
C ARG A 210 -9.03 -3.83 8.09
N ILE A 211 -8.62 -5.08 8.30
CA ILE A 211 -8.60 -5.68 9.64
C ILE A 211 -7.14 -5.71 10.10
N ALA A 212 -6.91 -5.41 11.37
CA ALA A 212 -5.60 -5.44 11.99
C ALA A 212 -5.72 -5.62 13.51
N THR A 213 -4.62 -5.97 14.17
CA THR A 213 -4.53 -5.96 15.62
C THR A 213 -4.01 -4.60 16.09
N LEU A 214 -4.81 -3.86 16.86
CA LEU A 214 -4.43 -2.62 17.55
C LEU A 214 -4.49 -2.88 19.06
N ASP A 215 -3.44 -2.50 19.79
CA ASP A 215 -3.31 -2.72 21.25
C ASP A 215 -3.65 -4.17 21.71
N GLY A 216 -3.21 -5.15 20.92
CA GLY A 216 -3.47 -6.58 21.18
C GLY A 216 -4.91 -7.05 20.92
N ARG A 217 -5.76 -6.21 20.30
CA ARG A 217 -7.17 -6.52 20.00
C ARG A 217 -7.47 -6.38 18.51
N PRO A 218 -8.34 -7.23 17.93
CA PRO A 218 -8.80 -7.03 16.56
C PRO A 218 -9.59 -5.72 16.40
N ALA A 219 -9.29 -4.99 15.33
CA ALA A 219 -9.95 -3.75 14.96
C ALA A 219 -10.19 -3.71 13.44
N VAL A 220 -11.21 -2.98 13.01
CA VAL A 220 -11.54 -2.74 11.60
C VAL A 220 -11.37 -1.26 11.29
N ILE A 221 -10.44 -0.94 10.40
CA ILE A 221 -10.15 0.42 9.96
C ILE A 221 -10.94 0.67 8.68
N ALA A 222 -11.70 1.76 8.64
CA ALA A 222 -12.45 2.19 7.47
C ALA A 222 -12.30 3.71 7.25
N VAL A 223 -12.88 4.21 6.16
CA VAL A 223 -12.86 5.63 5.80
C VAL A 223 -14.30 6.11 5.71
N THR A 224 -14.59 7.25 6.32
CA THR A 224 -15.86 7.97 6.11
C THR A 224 -15.61 9.22 5.30
N VAL A 225 -16.60 9.69 4.55
CA VAL A 225 -16.62 11.02 3.93
C VAL A 225 -17.81 11.83 4.44
N GLN A 226 -17.61 13.14 4.47
CA GLN A 226 -18.60 14.15 4.84
C GLN A 226 -18.57 15.26 3.77
N GLY A 227 -19.75 15.65 3.27
CA GLY A 227 -19.84 16.61 2.17
C GLY A 227 -19.08 16.15 0.91
N PRO A 228 -18.59 17.09 0.07
CA PRO A 228 -18.04 16.76 -1.24
C PRO A 228 -16.57 16.32 -1.24
N ALA A 229 -15.80 16.62 -0.18
CA ALA A 229 -14.34 16.54 -0.21
C ALA A 229 -13.66 16.19 1.14
N GLU A 230 -14.41 16.10 2.24
CA GLU A 230 -13.82 15.80 3.55
C GLU A 230 -13.87 14.30 3.84
N SER A 231 -12.80 13.76 4.42
CA SER A 231 -12.76 12.37 4.87
C SER A 231 -12.08 12.19 6.23
N SER A 232 -12.38 11.08 6.90
CA SER A 232 -11.77 10.69 8.17
C SER A 232 -11.43 9.21 8.14
N LEU A 233 -10.33 8.82 8.80
CA LEU A 233 -10.17 7.44 9.24
C LEU A 233 -11.10 7.19 10.42
N VAL A 234 -11.71 6.01 10.47
CA VAL A 234 -12.44 5.50 11.63
C VAL A 234 -11.94 4.11 12.00
N VAL A 235 -11.89 3.84 13.30
CA VAL A 235 -11.58 2.53 13.86
C VAL A 235 -12.87 1.99 14.48
N ALA A 236 -13.27 0.80 14.04
CA ALA A 236 -14.21 -0.02 14.75
C ALA A 236 -13.46 -1.01 15.64
N ALA A 237 -13.88 -1.16 16.88
CA ALA A 237 -13.37 -2.16 17.80
C ALA A 237 -14.52 -2.81 18.57
N LYS A 238 -14.25 -3.95 19.18
CA LYS A 238 -15.17 -4.63 20.09
C LYS A 238 -14.91 -4.14 21.51
N GLU A 239 -15.89 -3.50 22.12
CA GLU A 239 -15.83 -3.14 23.53
C GLU A 239 -16.01 -4.40 24.39
N LYS A 240 -15.54 -4.36 25.64
CA LYS A 240 -15.42 -5.58 26.48
C LYS A 240 -16.78 -6.24 26.73
N ASP A 241 -17.80 -5.43 26.96
CA ASP A 241 -19.15 -5.85 27.36
C ASP A 241 -20.22 -5.36 26.36
N ALA A 242 -19.81 -4.80 25.21
CA ALA A 242 -20.70 -4.33 24.16
C ALA A 242 -20.35 -4.98 22.80
N GLY A 243 -21.14 -4.66 21.77
CA GLY A 243 -20.89 -5.12 20.41
C GLY A 243 -19.68 -4.42 19.77
N TRP A 244 -19.59 -4.54 18.45
CA TRP A 244 -18.73 -3.67 17.66
C TRP A 244 -19.27 -2.24 17.68
N SER A 245 -18.40 -1.26 17.88
CA SER A 245 -18.70 0.18 17.84
C SER A 245 -17.62 0.93 17.05
N LEU A 246 -17.89 2.15 16.59
CA LEU A 246 -16.85 3.05 16.08
C LEU A 246 -16.19 3.74 17.28
N THR A 247 -15.00 3.29 17.66
CA THR A 247 -14.33 3.71 18.90
C THR A 247 -13.39 4.90 18.73
N ALA A 248 -12.81 5.11 17.54
CA ALA A 248 -11.90 6.22 17.28
C ALA A 248 -12.06 6.80 15.87
N ARG A 249 -11.72 8.08 15.71
CA ARG A 249 -11.90 8.86 14.48
C ARG A 249 -10.84 9.96 14.37
N THR A 250 -10.32 10.23 13.17
CA THR A 250 -9.54 11.45 12.90
C THR A 250 -10.46 12.66 12.68
N PRO A 251 -10.00 13.90 12.90
CA PRO A 251 -10.69 15.06 12.35
C PRO A 251 -11.02 14.88 10.86
N PRO A 252 -12.13 15.46 10.34
CA PRO A 252 -12.36 15.56 8.90
C PRO A 252 -11.22 16.31 8.21
N GLN A 253 -10.81 15.82 7.05
CA GLN A 253 -9.71 16.38 6.27
C GLN A 253 -10.14 16.54 4.82
N ALA A 254 -10.05 17.77 4.31
CA ALA A 254 -10.27 18.06 2.90
C ALA A 254 -9.18 17.42 2.01
N GLY A 255 -9.61 16.83 0.90
CA GLY A 255 -8.75 16.25 -0.13
C GLY A 255 -9.48 16.09 -1.47
N SER A 256 -8.73 15.84 -2.55
CA SER A 256 -9.28 15.59 -3.89
C SER A 256 -9.76 14.14 -4.08
N ALA A 257 -9.47 13.26 -3.12
CA ALA A 257 -9.99 11.90 -3.00
C ALA A 257 -10.16 11.54 -1.52
N PRO A 258 -11.02 10.55 -1.16
CA PRO A 258 -11.09 10.02 0.19
C PRO A 258 -9.72 9.49 0.66
N LEU A 259 -9.41 9.65 1.96
CA LEU A 259 -8.22 9.08 2.59
C LEU A 259 -8.00 7.61 2.20
N SER A 260 -6.75 7.25 1.89
CA SER A 260 -6.37 5.88 1.53
C SER A 260 -5.48 5.25 2.60
N VAL A 261 -5.92 4.16 3.22
CA VAL A 261 -5.09 3.39 4.17
C VAL A 261 -3.95 2.70 3.40
N ALA A 262 -2.73 3.17 3.65
CA ALA A 262 -1.51 2.70 3.00
C ALA A 262 -0.94 1.45 3.69
N GLY A 263 -1.07 1.36 5.02
CA GLY A 263 -0.61 0.20 5.79
C GLY A 263 -0.97 0.31 7.26
N ILE A 264 -0.94 -0.82 7.96
CA ILE A 264 -1.11 -0.88 9.42
C ILE A 264 -0.03 -1.81 9.96
N ALA A 265 0.91 -1.28 10.73
CA ALA A 265 2.07 -2.01 11.26
C ALA A 265 2.79 -1.21 12.35
N ALA A 266 3.76 -1.82 13.03
CA ALA A 266 4.66 -1.11 13.94
C ALA A 266 5.79 -0.39 13.17
N PHE A 267 5.48 0.74 12.55
CA PHE A 267 6.44 1.53 11.77
C PHE A 267 7.48 2.25 12.64
N SER A 268 7.13 2.61 13.88
CA SER A 268 8.03 3.17 14.89
C SER A 268 8.59 2.12 15.87
N GLY A 269 8.08 0.89 15.84
CA GLY A 269 8.31 -0.13 16.88
C GLY A 269 7.45 0.04 18.14
N ALA A 270 6.69 1.13 18.29
CA ALA A 270 5.87 1.41 19.47
C ALA A 270 4.39 0.97 19.29
N GLY A 271 4.17 -0.31 18.99
CA GLY A 271 2.82 -0.85 18.72
C GLY A 271 2.31 -0.56 17.31
N SER A 272 1.09 -0.98 17.01
CA SER A 272 0.47 -0.85 15.68
C SER A 272 0.05 0.58 15.37
N GLU A 273 0.53 1.11 14.26
CA GLU A 273 0.24 2.46 13.76
C GLU A 273 -0.44 2.37 12.38
N ILE A 274 -1.29 3.36 12.06
CA ILE A 274 -2.03 3.42 10.80
C ILE A 274 -1.38 4.46 9.88
N ALA A 275 -0.80 4.00 8.77
CA ALA A 275 -0.32 4.86 7.70
C ALA A 275 -1.46 5.11 6.69
N ALA A 276 -1.72 6.38 6.36
CA ALA A 276 -2.71 6.78 5.38
C ALA A 276 -2.20 7.89 4.47
N VAL A 277 -2.69 7.96 3.23
CA VAL A 277 -2.38 9.05 2.30
C VAL A 277 -3.62 9.92 2.11
N ARG A 278 -3.43 11.23 2.26
CA ARG A 278 -4.38 12.28 1.89
C ARG A 278 -3.98 12.81 0.51
N THR A 279 -4.82 12.60 -0.50
CA THR A 279 -4.61 13.16 -1.84
C THR A 279 -5.13 14.60 -1.87
N THR A 280 -4.31 15.55 -2.34
CA THR A 280 -4.68 16.96 -2.54
C THR A 280 -4.36 17.39 -3.97
N GLU A 281 -4.83 18.56 -4.42
CA GLU A 281 -4.55 19.07 -5.76
C GLU A 281 -3.04 19.26 -6.05
N GLY A 282 -2.24 19.56 -5.01
CA GLY A 282 -0.79 19.72 -5.11
C GLY A 282 0.02 18.42 -4.93
N GLY A 283 -0.63 17.27 -4.83
CA GLY A 283 0.00 15.97 -4.55
C GLY A 283 -0.50 15.34 -3.24
N GLY A 284 0.08 14.20 -2.87
CA GLY A 284 -0.30 13.45 -1.66
C GLY A 284 0.57 13.74 -0.45
N GLU A 285 -0.05 13.66 0.72
CA GLU A 285 0.56 13.71 2.04
C GLU A 285 0.41 12.34 2.73
N LEU A 286 1.54 11.70 3.05
CA LEU A 286 1.58 10.53 3.90
C LEU A 286 1.45 10.97 5.36
N GLN A 287 0.51 10.38 6.07
CA GLN A 287 0.24 10.63 7.48
C GLN A 287 0.42 9.33 8.28
N LEU A 288 0.95 9.46 9.49
CA LEU A 288 1.05 8.36 10.45
C LEU A 288 0.15 8.66 11.66
N TRP A 289 -0.74 7.73 11.99
CA TRP A 289 -1.72 7.86 13.07
C TRP A 289 -1.51 6.78 14.14
N ARG A 290 -1.50 7.20 15.40
CA ARG A 290 -1.42 6.32 16.57
C ARG A 290 -2.79 6.18 17.22
N PRO A 291 -3.32 4.96 17.37
CA PRO A 291 -4.43 4.73 18.30
C PRO A 291 -3.97 5.03 19.72
N SER A 292 -4.85 5.67 20.49
CA SER A 292 -4.69 5.88 21.93
C SER A 292 -6.08 5.87 22.56
N GLY A 293 -6.50 4.69 23.02
CA GLY A 293 -7.88 4.45 23.46
C GLY A 293 -8.90 4.77 22.35
N SER A 294 -9.79 5.72 22.61
CA SER A 294 -10.82 6.20 21.67
C SER A 294 -10.36 7.33 20.74
N THR A 295 -9.05 7.60 20.67
CA THR A 295 -8.50 8.71 19.89
C THR A 295 -7.48 8.23 18.85
N LEU A 296 -7.40 8.94 17.72
CA LEU A 296 -6.32 8.82 16.75
C LEU A 296 -5.48 10.09 16.82
N THR A 297 -4.22 9.96 17.27
CA THR A 297 -3.27 11.09 17.37
C THR A 297 -2.31 11.06 16.18
N GLN A 298 -2.05 12.21 15.57
CA GLN A 298 -1.16 12.29 14.42
C GLN A 298 0.30 12.26 14.89
N ALA A 299 1.03 11.22 14.48
CA ALA A 299 2.46 11.05 14.79
C ALA A 299 3.37 11.81 13.81
N GLY A 300 2.89 12.11 12.61
CA GLY A 300 3.59 12.92 11.61
C GLY A 300 2.82 13.03 10.30
N ALA A 301 3.24 13.97 9.45
CA ALA A 301 2.80 14.13 8.06
C ALA A 301 3.98 14.54 7.18
N TRP A 302 4.02 14.02 5.96
CA TRP A 302 5.09 14.25 4.99
C TRP A 302 4.48 14.32 3.59
N SER A 303 4.78 15.39 2.86
CA SER A 303 4.35 15.58 1.47
C SER A 303 5.23 14.81 0.48
N GLY A 304 4.79 14.73 -0.78
CA GLY A 304 5.57 14.17 -1.89
C GLY A 304 5.29 12.70 -2.22
N TYR A 305 4.22 12.14 -1.65
CA TYR A 305 3.75 10.77 -1.92
C TYR A 305 2.47 10.78 -2.75
N ALA A 306 2.00 9.62 -3.19
CA ALA A 306 0.73 9.48 -3.89
C ALA A 306 -0.10 8.31 -3.37
N GLY A 307 -1.39 8.57 -3.19
CA GLY A 307 -2.43 7.56 -3.01
C GLY A 307 -3.20 7.32 -4.30
N PRO A 308 -4.25 6.49 -4.28
CA PRO A 308 -5.21 6.40 -5.36
C PRO A 308 -5.98 7.71 -5.54
N ASP A 309 -6.42 7.96 -6.77
CA ASP A 309 -7.26 9.09 -7.15
C ASP A 309 -8.74 8.75 -6.93
N ALA A 310 -9.60 9.77 -6.94
CA ALA A 310 -11.03 9.60 -6.72
C ALA A 310 -11.67 8.64 -7.74
N GLY A 311 -12.07 7.47 -7.24
CA GLY A 311 -12.71 6.40 -8.03
C GLY A 311 -11.80 5.21 -8.33
N GLU A 312 -10.48 5.33 -8.22
CA GLU A 312 -9.54 4.21 -8.44
C GLU A 312 -9.74 3.09 -7.40
N ALA A 313 -9.52 1.85 -7.81
CA ALA A 313 -9.63 0.66 -6.95
C ALA A 313 -8.28 0.10 -6.46
N ALA A 314 -7.18 0.63 -6.98
CA ALA A 314 -5.85 0.14 -6.70
C ALA A 314 -5.43 0.37 -5.24
N SER A 315 -4.69 -0.59 -4.70
CA SER A 315 -4.00 -0.43 -3.42
C SER A 315 -2.58 0.03 -3.70
N LEU A 316 -2.36 1.34 -3.76
CA LEU A 316 -1.06 1.95 -4.11
C LEU A 316 -0.09 2.05 -2.91
N ALA A 317 -0.06 1.02 -2.06
CA ALA A 317 0.93 0.90 -1.00
C ALA A 317 1.04 -0.56 -0.53
N ALA A 318 2.21 -0.92 -0.02
CA ALA A 318 2.49 -2.20 0.64
C ALA A 318 3.31 -1.99 1.92
N VAL A 319 3.11 -2.87 2.90
CA VAL A 319 3.97 -2.96 4.09
C VAL A 319 5.03 -4.03 3.84
N LEU A 320 6.29 -3.72 4.10
CA LEU A 320 7.36 -4.72 4.20
C LEU A 320 7.44 -5.19 5.66
N PRO A 321 7.32 -6.51 5.93
CA PRO A 321 7.43 -7.02 7.29
C PRO A 321 8.87 -6.85 7.81
N GLY A 322 8.98 -6.52 9.08
CA GLY A 322 10.23 -6.20 9.78
C GLY A 322 9.93 -5.54 11.12
N GLU A 323 10.96 -5.39 11.95
CA GLU A 323 10.87 -4.74 13.26
C GLU A 323 11.94 -3.62 13.35
N PRO A 324 11.57 -2.34 13.16
CA PRO A 324 10.25 -1.83 12.76
C PRO A 324 9.88 -2.16 11.30
N ALA A 325 8.59 -2.12 11.00
CA ALA A 325 8.07 -2.33 9.65
C ALA A 325 8.40 -1.16 8.73
N SER A 326 8.53 -1.43 7.42
CA SER A 326 8.75 -0.39 6.40
C SER A 326 7.54 -0.26 5.47
N LEU A 327 7.34 0.92 4.89
CA LEU A 327 6.24 1.21 3.96
C LEU A 327 6.79 1.41 2.54
N VAL A 328 6.10 0.88 1.53
CA VAL A 328 6.41 1.14 0.11
C VAL A 328 5.19 1.74 -0.56
N LEU A 329 5.35 2.92 -1.14
CA LEU A 329 4.30 3.62 -1.88
C LEU A 329 4.89 4.53 -2.97
N PRO A 330 4.11 4.92 -3.99
CA PRO A 330 4.57 5.83 -5.01
C PRO A 330 4.85 7.24 -4.47
N LEU A 331 5.86 7.88 -5.06
CA LEU A 331 6.06 9.33 -4.94
C LEU A 331 4.99 10.10 -5.74
N ALA A 332 4.93 11.42 -5.54
CA ALA A 332 4.13 12.33 -6.34
C ALA A 332 4.41 12.13 -7.85
N GLY A 333 3.35 12.15 -8.67
CA GLY A 333 3.42 11.78 -10.09
C GLY A 333 3.58 10.27 -10.37
N ARG A 334 3.68 9.43 -9.33
CA ARG A 334 3.69 7.95 -9.37
C ARG A 334 4.81 7.28 -10.20
N ASN A 335 5.80 8.04 -10.68
CA ASN A 335 6.90 7.57 -11.54
C ASN A 335 8.06 6.86 -10.78
N ALA A 336 7.97 6.75 -9.47
CA ALA A 336 8.93 6.04 -8.63
C ALA A 336 8.25 5.54 -7.35
N LEU A 337 8.74 4.44 -6.80
CA LEU A 337 8.40 4.00 -5.44
C LEU A 337 9.43 4.53 -4.45
N ALA A 338 8.97 4.93 -3.27
CA ALA A 338 9.81 5.17 -2.10
C ALA A 338 9.65 4.01 -1.12
N VAL A 339 10.77 3.49 -0.62
CA VAL A 339 10.81 2.57 0.53
C VAL A 339 11.15 3.39 1.76
N LEU A 340 10.24 3.41 2.73
CA LEU A 340 10.28 4.30 3.88
C LEU A 340 10.37 3.51 5.18
N SER A 341 11.16 4.01 6.13
CA SER A 341 11.14 3.57 7.51
C SER A 341 10.99 4.77 8.45
N LEU A 342 10.50 4.55 9.67
CA LEU A 342 10.57 5.58 10.72
C LEU A 342 11.81 5.34 11.59
N LYS A 343 12.62 6.37 11.79
CA LYS A 343 13.81 6.33 12.65
C LYS A 343 13.84 7.55 13.56
N GLY A 344 13.73 7.33 14.87
CA GLY A 344 13.71 8.42 15.86
C GLY A 344 12.55 9.40 15.67
N GLY A 345 11.41 8.94 15.15
CA GLY A 345 10.24 9.78 14.81
C GLY A 345 10.32 10.49 13.45
N ALA A 346 11.48 10.51 12.79
CA ALA A 346 11.64 11.02 11.43
C ALA A 346 11.34 9.94 10.38
N LEU A 347 10.68 10.33 9.29
CA LEU A 347 10.52 9.48 8.11
C LEU A 347 11.80 9.50 7.28
N VAL A 348 12.35 8.31 7.01
CA VAL A 348 13.59 8.14 6.26
C VAL A 348 13.29 7.36 4.98
N GLU A 349 13.52 7.99 3.83
CA GLU A 349 13.54 7.30 2.55
C GLU A 349 14.84 6.48 2.46
N ARG A 350 14.69 5.15 2.53
CA ARG A 350 15.79 4.19 2.47
C ARG A 350 16.25 3.94 1.04
N LEU A 351 15.30 3.96 0.11
CA LEU A 351 15.51 3.59 -1.28
C LEU A 351 14.44 4.26 -2.17
N ARG A 352 14.90 4.81 -3.30
CA ARG A 352 14.06 5.27 -4.40
C ARG A 352 14.19 4.29 -5.56
N ILE A 353 13.07 3.84 -6.10
CA ILE A 353 13.02 2.88 -7.21
C ILE A 353 12.30 3.56 -8.38
N PRO A 354 13.02 4.03 -9.42
CA PRO A 354 12.41 4.54 -10.63
C PRO A 354 11.53 3.47 -11.29
N LEU A 355 10.35 3.86 -11.77
CA LEU A 355 9.45 3.00 -12.50
C LEU A 355 9.50 3.32 -14.01
N PRO A 356 9.37 2.30 -14.88
CA PRO A 356 9.38 2.51 -16.34
C PRO A 356 8.06 3.09 -16.88
N ALA A 357 7.05 3.25 -16.02
CA ALA A 357 5.79 3.95 -16.25
C ALA A 357 5.17 4.30 -14.86
N PRO A 358 4.15 5.19 -14.76
CA PRO A 358 3.51 5.50 -13.48
C PRO A 358 2.88 4.27 -12.81
N ALA A 359 2.91 4.16 -11.48
CA ALA A 359 2.14 3.15 -10.76
C ALA A 359 0.62 3.43 -10.87
N ALA A 360 -0.18 2.39 -11.12
CA ALA A 360 -1.64 2.54 -11.33
C ALA A 360 -2.48 1.39 -10.79
N HIS A 361 -2.09 0.12 -10.98
CA HIS A 361 -2.97 -1.03 -10.69
C HIS A 361 -2.72 -1.69 -9.33
N GLY A 362 -1.71 -1.22 -8.59
CA GLY A 362 -1.42 -1.57 -7.20
C GLY A 362 0.07 -1.58 -6.87
N VAL A 363 0.38 -1.73 -5.58
CA VAL A 363 1.71 -2.09 -5.05
C VAL A 363 1.51 -3.27 -4.08
N ALA A 364 2.40 -4.26 -4.12
CA ALA A 364 2.35 -5.42 -3.23
C ALA A 364 3.76 -5.92 -2.88
N ALA A 365 3.95 -6.45 -1.67
CA ALA A 365 5.20 -7.08 -1.25
C ALA A 365 5.00 -8.60 -1.17
N LEU A 366 5.89 -9.37 -1.81
CA LEU A 366 5.96 -10.84 -1.69
C LEU A 366 6.91 -11.26 -0.56
N SER A 367 7.93 -10.45 -0.28
CA SER A 367 8.87 -10.60 0.83
C SER A 367 9.39 -9.20 1.24
N PRO A 368 10.18 -9.06 2.33
CA PRO A 368 10.85 -7.80 2.66
C PRO A 368 11.72 -7.25 1.51
N GLN A 369 12.23 -8.12 0.63
CA GLN A 369 13.12 -7.77 -0.46
C GLN A 369 12.44 -7.76 -1.85
N LYS A 370 11.17 -8.17 -1.99
CA LYS A 370 10.51 -8.30 -3.31
C LYS A 370 9.17 -7.56 -3.34
N VAL A 371 9.13 -6.50 -4.15
CA VAL A 371 7.95 -5.68 -4.39
C VAL A 371 7.50 -5.83 -5.84
N LEU A 372 6.20 -5.93 -6.05
CA LEU A 372 5.53 -5.87 -7.34
C LEU A 372 4.69 -4.59 -7.45
N VAL A 373 4.62 -4.02 -8.65
CA VAL A 373 3.84 -2.83 -8.96
C VAL A 373 3.16 -2.97 -10.32
N GLY A 374 1.86 -2.70 -10.37
CA GLY A 374 1.10 -2.64 -11.61
C GLY A 374 1.14 -1.24 -12.20
N LEU A 375 1.60 -1.11 -13.44
CA LEU A 375 1.94 0.15 -14.11
C LEU A 375 0.82 0.63 -15.03
N ALA A 376 0.71 1.95 -15.24
CA ALA A 376 -0.36 2.61 -16.01
C ALA A 376 -0.42 2.22 -17.50
N ASP A 377 0.64 1.61 -18.04
CA ASP A 377 0.67 1.07 -19.40
C ASP A 377 0.19 -0.40 -19.48
N GLY A 378 -0.27 -0.96 -18.35
CA GLY A 378 -0.74 -2.33 -18.22
C GLY A 378 0.37 -3.36 -18.00
N ARG A 379 1.64 -2.96 -17.79
CA ARG A 379 2.70 -3.90 -17.40
C ARG A 379 2.71 -4.14 -15.89
N LEU A 380 3.22 -5.30 -15.49
CA LEU A 380 3.67 -5.56 -14.11
C LEU A 380 5.18 -5.34 -14.06
N ALA A 381 5.70 -4.76 -12.97
CA ALA A 381 7.14 -4.71 -12.73
C ALA A 381 7.50 -5.20 -11.32
N ALA A 382 8.69 -5.78 -11.20
CA ALA A 382 9.31 -6.21 -9.95
C ALA A 382 10.48 -5.32 -9.59
N ALA A 383 10.60 -5.01 -8.31
CA ALA A 383 11.77 -4.38 -7.74
C ALA A 383 12.34 -5.23 -6.61
N THR A 384 13.67 -5.21 -6.48
CA THR A 384 14.36 -5.80 -5.33
C THR A 384 14.69 -4.70 -4.34
N VAL A 385 14.16 -4.79 -3.13
CA VAL A 385 14.47 -3.88 -2.03
C VAL A 385 15.69 -4.44 -1.31
N ALA A 386 16.80 -3.70 -1.33
CA ALA A 386 17.98 -4.05 -0.54
C ALA A 386 17.71 -3.83 0.97
N PRO A 387 18.29 -4.68 1.85
CA PRO A 387 18.02 -4.67 3.29
C PRO A 387 18.65 -3.51 4.07
#